data_AF-A0A1U7LT35-F1
#
_entry.id   AF-A0A1U7LT35-F1
#
_cell.length_a   1.000
_cell.length_b   1.000
_cell.length_c   1.000
_cell.angle_alpha   90.00
_cell.angle_beta   90.00
_cell.angle_gamma   90.00
#
_symmetry.space_group_name_H-M   'P 1'
#
loop_
_entity.id
_entity.type
_entity.pdbx_description
1 polymer ?
#
loop_
_entity_poly.entity_id
_entity_poly.type
_entity_poly.pdbx_seq_one_letter_code
_entity_poly.pdbx_strand_id
1 'polypeptide(L)'
;MLQILTPGSDDLAVALRVFEKYFQLIRNILRTYTLEPAGSHGVWGLDDHSFIPYLFGSSQLRQQSSSVSPADITNAKIVERERHNNLYFGAIGFINDVKRGPFYEHSPILYDISGIPNWDKINQGLNKMYNAEVLSKFPVVQHFPFGPSLFPFQILEPSKKLPPPTFSEAMSQSHSTKE
;
A
#
# COMPACT_ATOMS: atom_id res chain seq x y z
N MET A 1 -19.13 1.84 -17.71
CA MET A 1 -17.78 2.00 -17.11
C MET A 1 -17.15 3.23 -17.73
N LEU A 2 -16.46 4.09 -16.96
CA LEU A 2 -16.03 5.42 -17.42
C LEU A 2 -14.90 5.41 -18.48
N GLN A 3 -14.18 4.30 -18.66
CA GLN A 3 -13.15 4.10 -19.70
C GLN A 3 -12.05 5.17 -19.76
N ILE A 4 -11.79 5.87 -18.66
CA ILE A 4 -10.73 6.90 -18.57
C ILE A 4 -9.34 6.26 -18.46
N LEU A 5 -9.26 5.09 -17.84
CA LEU A 5 -8.03 4.31 -17.67
C LEU A 5 -8.17 3.00 -18.43
N THR A 6 -7.09 2.61 -19.11
CA THR A 6 -6.99 1.35 -19.82
C THR A 6 -6.34 0.30 -18.90
N PRO A 7 -7.09 -0.72 -18.46
CA PRO A 7 -6.56 -1.73 -17.56
C PRO A 7 -5.40 -2.52 -18.18
N GLY A 8 -4.47 -2.95 -17.34
CA GLY A 8 -3.22 -3.56 -17.75
C GLY A 8 -2.17 -2.54 -18.22
N SER A 9 -2.51 -1.65 -19.15
CA SER A 9 -1.54 -0.65 -19.64
C SER A 9 -1.31 0.49 -18.65
N ASP A 10 -2.36 0.97 -17.99
CA ASP A 10 -2.27 2.12 -17.10
C ASP A 10 -2.03 1.74 -15.63
N ASP A 11 -2.24 0.48 -15.25
CA ASP A 11 -2.20 0.01 -13.85
C ASP A 11 -0.90 0.40 -13.14
N LEU A 12 0.24 0.19 -13.81
CA LEU A 12 1.55 0.53 -13.27
C LEU A 12 1.73 2.05 -13.15
N ALA A 13 1.26 2.82 -14.12
CA ALA A 13 1.35 4.28 -14.10
C ALA A 13 0.44 4.87 -13.01
N VAL A 14 -0.75 4.32 -12.81
CA VAL A 14 -1.65 4.69 -11.70
C VAL A 14 -0.96 4.40 -10.37
N ALA A 15 -0.49 3.17 -10.16
CA ALA A 15 0.13 2.74 -8.90
C ALA A 15 1.44 3.49 -8.57
N LEU A 16 2.29 3.77 -9.57
CA LEU A 16 3.63 4.30 -9.33
C LEU A 16 3.79 5.78 -9.64
N ARG A 17 2.88 6.43 -10.40
CA ARG A 17 2.97 7.86 -10.71
C ARG A 17 1.83 8.66 -10.09
N VAL A 18 0.58 8.24 -10.34
CA VAL A 18 -0.60 8.96 -9.80
C VAL A 18 -0.62 8.86 -8.27
N PHE A 19 -0.48 7.64 -7.73
CA PHE A 19 -0.42 7.44 -6.28
C PHE A 19 0.81 8.07 -5.65
N GLU A 20 1.97 8.08 -6.32
CA GLU A 20 3.15 8.78 -5.79
C GLU A 20 2.88 10.29 -5.63
N LYS A 21 2.26 10.93 -6.63
CA LYS A 21 1.86 12.34 -6.55
C LYS A 21 0.81 12.58 -5.47
N TYR A 22 -0.14 11.67 -5.31
CA TYR A 22 -1.10 11.70 -4.21
C TYR A 22 -0.39 11.62 -2.85
N PHE A 23 0.54 10.69 -2.65
CA PHE A 23 1.27 10.57 -1.37
C PHE A 23 2.14 11.79 -1.08
N GLN A 24 2.81 12.36 -2.08
CA GLN A 24 3.55 13.62 -1.93
C GLN A 24 2.63 14.75 -1.44
N LEU A 25 1.45 14.89 -2.05
CA LEU A 25 0.45 15.88 -1.64
C LEU A 25 -0.05 15.65 -0.21
N ILE A 26 -0.44 14.42 0.13
CA ILE A 26 -0.95 14.09 1.47
C ILE A 26 0.12 14.36 2.55
N ARG A 27 1.37 13.96 2.33
CA ARG A 27 2.48 14.24 3.25
C ARG A 27 2.68 15.73 3.49
N ASN A 28 2.53 16.56 2.45
CA ASN A 28 2.57 18.01 2.60
C ASN A 28 1.41 18.51 3.45
N ILE A 29 0.18 18.07 3.17
CA ILE A 29 -1.02 18.43 3.96
C ILE A 29 -0.85 18.05 5.44
N LEU A 30 -0.42 16.80 5.72
CA LEU A 30 -0.20 16.31 7.09
C LEU A 30 0.79 17.21 7.86
N ARG A 31 1.90 17.60 7.21
CA ARG A 31 2.91 18.48 7.81
C ARG A 31 2.43 19.93 7.96
N THR A 32 1.74 20.45 6.96
CA THR A 32 1.30 21.85 6.94
C THR A 32 0.21 22.12 7.97
N TYR A 33 -0.70 21.16 8.17
CA TYR A 33 -1.86 21.34 9.04
C TYR A 33 -1.80 20.53 10.34
N THR A 34 -0.71 19.79 10.57
CA THR A 34 -0.50 18.97 11.78
C THR A 34 -1.71 18.08 12.06
N LEU A 35 -2.20 17.41 11.01
CA LEU A 35 -3.41 16.60 11.11
C LEU A 35 -3.20 15.42 12.05
N GLU A 36 -4.19 15.15 12.87
CA GLU A 36 -4.21 13.99 13.73
C GLU A 36 -4.58 12.71 12.94
N PRO A 37 -4.06 11.55 13.33
CA PRO A 37 -4.44 10.27 12.74
C PRO A 37 -5.93 10.01 12.88
N ALA A 38 -6.58 9.55 11.81
CA ALA A 38 -7.98 9.13 11.84
C ALA A 38 -8.08 7.64 12.21
N GLY A 39 -8.80 7.33 13.29
CA GLY A 39 -8.99 5.95 13.77
C GLY A 39 -8.11 5.62 14.99
N SER A 40 -8.52 4.61 15.76
CA SER A 40 -8.02 4.36 17.13
C SER A 40 -6.93 3.29 17.22
N HIS A 41 -6.16 3.04 16.15
CA HIS A 41 -5.15 1.98 16.19
C HIS A 41 -3.93 2.34 17.06
N GLY A 42 -3.67 3.63 17.27
CA GLY A 42 -2.52 4.10 18.05
C GLY A 42 -1.23 3.42 17.61
N VAL A 43 -0.43 2.97 18.58
CA VAL A 43 0.86 2.29 18.34
C VAL A 43 0.72 0.90 17.70
N TRP A 44 -0.50 0.33 17.64
CA TRP A 44 -0.78 -0.98 17.03
C TRP A 44 -1.14 -0.89 15.54
N GLY A 45 -1.21 0.32 14.99
CA GLY A 45 -1.35 0.53 13.55
C GLY A 45 -0.05 0.26 12.81
N LEU A 46 -0.16 -0.08 11.51
CA LEU A 46 1.01 -0.14 10.64
C LEU A 46 1.71 1.23 10.54
N ASP A 47 0.90 2.28 10.39
CA ASP A 47 1.29 3.68 10.22
C ASP A 47 0.09 4.56 10.60
N ASP A 48 0.37 5.79 11.01
CA ASP A 48 -0.63 6.73 11.49
C ASP A 48 -1.65 7.14 10.40
N HIS A 49 -1.24 7.20 9.13
CA HIS A 49 -2.04 7.82 8.06
C HIS A 49 -2.17 6.97 6.79
N SER A 50 -1.30 5.98 6.57
CA SER A 50 -1.19 5.35 5.25
C SER A 50 -0.93 3.85 5.32
N PHE A 51 -1.65 3.08 4.51
CA PHE A 51 -1.38 1.64 4.32
C PHE A 51 -0.82 1.34 2.92
N ILE A 52 -1.42 1.93 1.89
CA ILE A 52 -1.16 1.62 0.47
C ILE A 52 0.32 1.79 0.05
N PRO A 53 1.09 2.81 0.50
CA PRO A 53 2.51 2.91 0.16
C PRO A 53 3.32 1.66 0.53
N TYR A 54 3.01 1.03 1.67
CA TYR A 54 3.68 -0.20 2.12
C TYR A 54 3.26 -1.41 1.26
N LEU A 55 1.98 -1.50 0.89
CA LEU A 55 1.48 -2.57 0.04
C LEU A 55 2.07 -2.49 -1.38
N PHE A 56 2.04 -1.32 -2.02
CA PHE A 56 2.61 -1.13 -3.35
C PHE A 56 4.14 -1.21 -3.32
N GLY A 57 4.76 -0.58 -2.32
CA GLY A 57 6.21 -0.55 -2.19
C GLY A 57 6.84 -1.91 -1.91
N SER A 58 6.20 -2.74 -1.08
CA SER A 58 6.63 -4.15 -0.91
C SER A 58 6.45 -4.94 -2.20
N SER A 59 5.40 -4.67 -2.98
CA SER A 59 5.18 -5.30 -4.29
C SER A 59 6.32 -5.00 -5.28
N GLN A 60 6.84 -3.77 -5.28
CA GLN A 60 7.99 -3.38 -6.09
C GLN A 60 9.25 -4.20 -5.76
N LEU A 61 9.37 -4.71 -4.53
CA LEU A 61 10.57 -5.38 -4.00
C LEU A 61 10.47 -6.92 -3.95
N ARG A 62 9.35 -7.52 -4.41
CA ARG A 62 9.13 -8.98 -4.35
C ARG A 62 10.14 -9.81 -5.15
N GLN A 63 10.93 -9.19 -6.01
CA GLN A 63 11.93 -9.89 -6.83
C GLN A 63 13.16 -10.28 -6.01
N GLN A 64 13.68 -11.48 -6.26
CA GLN A 64 14.75 -12.11 -5.48
C GLN A 64 16.10 -11.38 -5.57
N SER A 65 16.25 -10.45 -6.52
CA SER A 65 17.45 -9.61 -6.72
C SER A 65 17.28 -8.17 -6.20
N SER A 66 16.35 -7.91 -5.28
CA SER A 66 16.22 -6.58 -4.66
C SER A 66 17.56 -6.18 -4.01
N SER A 67 18.04 -4.97 -4.33
CA SER A 67 19.26 -4.38 -3.76
C SER A 67 19.12 -4.04 -2.26
N VAL A 68 17.89 -4.12 -1.73
CA VAL A 68 17.56 -3.84 -0.34
C VAL A 68 16.77 -4.99 0.28
N SER A 69 17.08 -5.27 1.53
CA SER A 69 16.42 -6.23 2.40
C SER A 69 15.38 -5.54 3.30
N PRO A 70 14.41 -6.30 3.86
CA PRO A 70 13.45 -5.73 4.81
C PRO A 70 14.06 -5.06 6.04
N ALA A 71 15.20 -5.57 6.54
CA ALA A 71 15.88 -4.99 7.69
C ALA A 71 16.40 -3.57 7.42
N ASP A 72 16.64 -3.22 6.15
CA ASP A 72 17.21 -1.93 5.75
C ASP A 72 16.27 -0.75 5.99
N ILE A 73 14.98 -0.97 6.28
CA ILE A 73 14.06 0.12 6.62
C ILE A 73 14.45 0.82 7.93
N THR A 74 15.24 0.17 8.77
CA THR A 74 15.76 0.75 10.03
C THR A 74 17.07 1.53 9.82
N ASN A 75 17.69 1.42 8.65
CA ASN A 75 18.92 2.13 8.32
C ASN A 75 18.60 3.45 7.62
N ALA A 76 18.67 4.55 8.38
CA ALA A 76 18.33 5.90 7.89
C ALA A 76 19.08 6.29 6.59
N LYS A 77 20.33 5.85 6.38
CA LYS A 77 21.09 6.15 5.16
C LYS A 77 20.54 5.42 3.95
N ILE A 78 20.13 4.16 4.11
CA ILE A 78 19.52 3.38 3.03
C ILE A 78 18.14 3.93 2.73
N VAL A 79 17.35 4.25 3.76
CA VAL A 79 16.04 4.88 3.60
C VAL A 79 16.16 6.18 2.82
N GLU A 80 17.10 7.05 3.16
CA GLU A 80 17.26 8.32 2.45
C GLU A 80 17.65 8.13 0.98
N ARG A 81 18.44 7.10 0.66
CA ARG A 81 18.77 6.76 -0.73
C ARG A 81 17.58 6.22 -1.52
N GLU A 82 16.73 5.40 -0.90
CA GLU A 82 15.66 4.67 -1.59
C GLU A 82 14.29 5.37 -1.54
N ARG A 83 14.10 6.37 -0.67
CA ARG A 83 12.79 7.02 -0.45
C ARG A 83 12.16 7.65 -1.69
N HIS A 84 12.95 7.90 -2.74
CA HIS A 84 12.50 8.43 -4.03
C HIS A 84 12.31 7.35 -5.11
N ASN A 85 12.79 6.13 -4.88
CA ASN A 85 12.74 5.03 -5.86
C ASN A 85 11.69 3.97 -5.49
N ASN A 86 11.29 3.89 -4.23
CA ASN A 86 10.37 2.89 -3.73
C ASN A 86 9.33 3.49 -2.77
N LEU A 87 8.06 3.12 -2.94
CA LEU A 87 6.95 3.69 -2.16
C LEU A 87 6.99 3.32 -0.67
N TYR A 88 7.52 2.12 -0.33
CA TYR A 88 7.68 1.66 1.05
C TYR A 88 8.73 2.52 1.75
N PHE A 89 9.92 2.62 1.16
CA PHE A 89 10.99 3.46 1.67
C PHE A 89 10.61 4.95 1.68
N GLY A 90 9.77 5.40 0.74
CA GLY A 90 9.20 6.74 0.74
C GLY A 90 8.31 7.02 1.95
N ALA A 91 7.53 6.03 2.40
CA ALA A 91 6.71 6.13 3.61
C ALA A 91 7.56 6.07 4.88
N ILE A 92 8.54 5.18 4.95
CA ILE A 92 9.51 5.11 6.07
C ILE A 92 10.31 6.41 6.19
N GLY A 93 10.75 6.99 5.06
CA GLY A 93 11.41 8.29 5.05
C GLY A 93 10.53 9.40 5.63
N PHE A 94 9.23 9.38 5.32
CA PHE A 94 8.29 10.33 5.92
C PHE A 94 8.12 10.12 7.43
N ILE A 95 8.05 8.87 7.91
CA ILE A 95 8.07 8.58 9.36
C ILE A 95 9.30 9.19 10.01
N ASN A 96 10.49 8.99 9.44
CA ASN A 96 11.74 9.53 9.97
C ASN A 96 11.75 11.07 10.00
N ASP A 97 11.06 11.73 9.07
CA ASP A 97 10.95 13.18 9.05
C ASP A 97 10.10 13.70 10.23
N VAL A 98 9.02 13.00 10.59
CA VAL A 98 7.99 13.48 11.52
C VAL A 98 8.06 12.89 12.93
N LYS A 99 8.56 11.67 13.09
CA LYS A 99 8.71 11.00 14.39
C LYS A 99 10.15 11.13 14.89
N ARG A 100 10.33 11.04 16.21
CA ARG A 100 11.63 11.17 16.89
C ARG A 100 11.82 10.00 17.85
N GLY A 101 13.07 9.68 18.12
CA GLY A 101 13.45 8.55 18.96
C GLY A 101 13.73 7.28 18.14
N PRO A 102 14.02 6.16 18.83
CA PRO A 102 14.26 4.88 18.18
C PRO A 102 13.04 4.36 17.43
N PHE A 103 13.27 3.82 16.22
CA PHE A 103 12.19 3.39 15.32
C PHE A 103 11.22 2.37 15.95
N TYR A 104 11.74 1.45 16.76
CA TYR A 104 10.93 0.43 17.44
C TYR A 104 9.97 1.02 18.50
N GLU A 105 10.21 2.22 19.01
CA GLU A 105 9.34 2.84 20.03
C GLU A 105 8.09 3.45 19.41
N HIS A 106 8.23 4.05 18.22
CA HIS A 106 7.15 4.81 17.59
C HIS A 106 6.52 4.11 16.38
N SER A 107 7.15 3.03 15.89
CA SER A 107 6.71 2.23 14.75
C SER A 107 6.97 0.72 14.97
N PRO A 108 6.53 0.12 16.09
CA PRO A 108 6.87 -1.26 16.45
C PRO A 108 6.37 -2.30 15.44
N ILE A 109 5.19 -2.11 14.84
CA ILE A 109 4.67 -3.05 13.82
C ILE A 109 5.58 -3.09 12.58
N LEU A 110 6.00 -1.92 12.09
CA LEU A 110 6.95 -1.85 10.97
C LEU A 110 8.32 -2.42 11.37
N TYR A 111 8.76 -2.18 12.60
CA TYR A 111 10.00 -2.76 13.13
C TYR A 111 9.93 -4.30 13.15
N ASP A 112 8.85 -4.89 13.63
CA ASP A 112 8.67 -6.34 13.63
C ASP A 112 8.63 -6.91 12.20
N ILE A 113 7.95 -6.22 11.28
CA ILE A 113 7.92 -6.59 9.86
C ILE A 113 9.32 -6.58 9.24
N SER A 114 10.21 -5.70 9.69
CA SER A 114 11.60 -5.64 9.20
C SER A 114 12.41 -6.92 9.48
N GLY A 115 11.99 -7.71 10.48
CA GLY A 115 12.57 -9.01 10.81
C GLY A 115 12.15 -10.15 9.88
N ILE A 116 11.18 -9.93 8.98
CA ILE A 116 10.74 -10.93 8.02
C ILE A 116 11.77 -11.02 6.87
N PRO A 117 12.22 -12.23 6.47
CA PRO A 117 13.42 -12.38 5.63
C PRO A 117 13.25 -11.95 4.17
N ASN A 118 12.04 -11.80 3.66
CA ASN A 118 11.83 -11.42 2.25
C ASN A 118 10.56 -10.62 2.03
N TRP A 119 10.61 -9.78 1.00
CA TRP A 119 9.54 -8.87 0.61
C TRP A 119 8.28 -9.58 0.10
N ASP A 120 8.40 -10.79 -0.44
CA ASP A 120 7.23 -11.56 -0.88
C ASP A 120 6.33 -11.96 0.29
N LYS A 121 6.91 -12.49 1.38
CA LYS A 121 6.17 -12.77 2.62
C LYS A 121 5.59 -11.52 3.24
N ILE A 122 6.33 -10.41 3.24
CA ILE A 122 5.84 -9.12 3.75
C ILE A 122 4.63 -8.66 2.93
N ASN A 123 4.72 -8.69 1.61
CA ASN A 123 3.62 -8.27 0.74
C ASN A 123 2.37 -9.13 0.94
N GLN A 124 2.52 -10.46 1.05
CA GLN A 124 1.41 -11.36 1.36
C GLN A 124 0.78 -11.04 2.73
N GLY A 125 1.61 -10.77 3.75
CA GLY A 125 1.16 -10.37 5.07
C GLY A 125 0.40 -9.04 5.05
N LEU A 126 0.93 -8.03 4.35
CA LEU A 126 0.30 -6.72 4.19
C LEU A 126 -1.03 -6.80 3.44
N ASN A 127 -1.17 -7.68 2.45
CA ASN A 127 -2.46 -7.93 1.80
C ASN A 127 -3.51 -8.46 2.81
N LYS A 128 -3.13 -9.44 3.64
CA LYS A 128 -4.03 -10.00 4.67
C LYS A 128 -4.38 -8.94 5.72
N MET A 129 -3.38 -8.17 6.17
CA MET A 129 -3.57 -7.11 7.15
C MET A 129 -4.44 -5.98 6.59
N TYR A 130 -4.31 -5.60 5.32
CA TYR A 130 -5.19 -4.59 4.70
C TYR A 130 -6.66 -5.04 4.71
N ASN A 131 -6.92 -6.30 4.37
CA ASN A 131 -8.28 -6.84 4.41
C ASN A 131 -8.86 -6.84 5.83
N ALA A 132 -8.07 -7.24 6.83
CA ALA A 132 -8.52 -7.37 8.22
C ALA A 132 -8.64 -6.01 8.95
N GLU A 133 -7.63 -5.15 8.82
CA GLU A 133 -7.51 -3.92 9.61
C GLU A 133 -7.99 -2.66 8.88
N VAL A 134 -8.19 -2.73 7.56
CA VAL A 134 -8.80 -1.64 6.79
C VAL A 134 -10.18 -2.05 6.31
N LEU A 135 -10.27 -2.96 5.33
CA LEU A 135 -11.53 -3.22 4.62
C LEU A 135 -12.62 -3.84 5.50
N SER A 136 -12.23 -4.64 6.49
CA SER A 136 -13.14 -5.32 7.43
C SER A 136 -13.30 -4.57 8.76
N LYS A 137 -12.77 -3.34 8.86
CA LYS A 137 -12.78 -2.56 10.10
C LYS A 137 -13.79 -1.43 10.01
N PHE A 138 -14.95 -1.59 10.66
CA PHE A 138 -16.05 -0.62 10.58
C PHE A 138 -15.61 0.83 10.84
N PRO A 139 -14.87 1.16 11.92
CA PRO A 139 -14.41 2.53 12.14
C PRO A 139 -13.61 3.17 10.99
N VAL A 140 -12.94 2.34 10.18
CA VAL A 140 -12.10 2.76 9.06
C VAL A 140 -12.93 2.96 7.79
N VAL A 141 -13.85 2.03 7.49
CA VAL A 141 -14.61 2.05 6.23
C VAL A 141 -16.03 2.62 6.34
N GLN A 142 -16.51 2.99 7.53
CA GLN A 142 -17.86 3.55 7.73
C GLN A 142 -18.14 4.80 6.88
N HIS A 143 -17.10 5.51 6.44
CA HIS A 143 -17.20 6.69 5.59
C HIS A 143 -17.06 6.39 4.09
N PHE A 144 -16.98 5.12 3.68
CA PHE A 144 -16.91 4.73 2.28
C PHE A 144 -18.27 4.91 1.60
N PRO A 145 -18.43 5.83 0.64
CA PRO A 145 -19.72 6.07 0.02
C PRO A 145 -20.06 5.00 -1.01
N PHE A 146 -21.32 4.54 -0.99
CA PHE A 146 -21.87 3.66 -2.01
C PHE A 146 -22.78 4.44 -2.94
N GLY A 147 -22.60 4.25 -4.25
CA GLY A 147 -23.35 4.94 -5.30
C GLY A 147 -23.80 3.97 -6.39
N PRO A 148 -24.79 4.35 -7.21
CA PRO A 148 -25.43 3.41 -8.14
C PRO A 148 -24.52 2.92 -9.27
N SER A 149 -23.49 3.69 -9.65
CA SER A 149 -22.74 3.45 -10.90
C SER A 149 -21.32 2.91 -10.72
N LEU A 150 -20.59 3.31 -9.67
CA LEU A 150 -19.18 2.94 -9.48
C LEU A 150 -18.99 1.93 -8.35
N PHE A 151 -19.60 2.19 -7.19
CA PHE A 151 -19.50 1.34 -6.01
C PHE A 151 -20.91 1.01 -5.48
N PRO A 152 -21.68 0.15 -6.18
CA PRO A 152 -23.02 -0.22 -5.75
C PRO A 152 -22.97 -1.11 -4.50
N PHE A 153 -23.83 -0.83 -3.52
CA PHE A 153 -24.02 -1.70 -2.34
C PHE A 153 -24.98 -2.83 -2.70
N GLN A 154 -24.45 -3.90 -3.30
CA GLN A 154 -25.21 -5.07 -3.70
C GLN A 154 -24.68 -6.32 -2.98
N ILE A 155 -25.59 -7.14 -2.48
CA ILE A 155 -25.24 -8.42 -1.87
C ILE A 155 -24.77 -9.36 -2.98
N LEU A 156 -23.54 -9.84 -2.86
CA LEU A 156 -23.04 -10.91 -3.71
C LEU A 156 -23.55 -12.25 -3.15
N GLU A 157 -24.40 -12.93 -3.91
CA GLU A 157 -24.85 -14.28 -3.57
C GLU A 157 -23.64 -15.23 -3.47
N PRO A 158 -23.51 -16.06 -2.42
CA PRO A 158 -22.35 -16.95 -2.22
C PRO A 158 -22.05 -17.89 -3.40
N SER A 159 -23.05 -18.19 -4.23
CA SER A 159 -22.98 -19.06 -5.41
C SER A 159 -22.56 -18.32 -6.69
N LYS A 160 -22.63 -17.00 -6.72
CA LYS A 160 -22.08 -16.20 -7.82
C LYS A 160 -20.60 -15.98 -7.53
N LYS A 161 -19.73 -16.59 -8.35
CA LYS A 161 -18.33 -16.16 -8.42
C LYS A 161 -18.35 -14.63 -8.52
N LEU A 162 -17.50 -13.96 -7.72
CA LEU A 162 -17.18 -12.56 -7.94
C LEU A 162 -17.07 -12.39 -9.47
N PRO A 163 -17.81 -11.44 -10.08
CA PRO A 163 -17.57 -11.17 -11.49
C PRO A 163 -16.05 -11.02 -11.62
N PRO A 164 -15.42 -11.72 -12.58
CA PRO A 164 -13.98 -11.61 -12.73
C PRO A 164 -13.68 -10.12 -12.69
N PRO A 165 -12.62 -9.67 -11.98
CA PRO A 165 -12.16 -8.30 -12.16
C PRO A 165 -12.15 -8.11 -13.67
N THR A 166 -12.76 -7.03 -14.16
CA THR A 166 -13.14 -6.83 -15.59
C THR A 166 -11.93 -6.83 -16.55
N PHE A 167 -10.78 -7.28 -16.04
CA PHE A 167 -9.41 -7.17 -16.49
C PHE A 167 -8.73 -8.55 -16.66
N SER A 168 -9.40 -9.67 -16.34
CA SER A 168 -8.79 -11.02 -16.41
C SER A 168 -8.42 -11.48 -17.83
N GLU A 169 -8.84 -10.78 -18.89
CA GLU A 169 -8.45 -11.11 -20.27
C GLU A 169 -7.04 -10.59 -20.65
N ALA A 170 -6.48 -9.61 -19.92
CA ALA A 170 -5.20 -9.02 -20.27
C ALA A 170 -3.97 -9.85 -19.82
N MET A 171 -4.06 -10.64 -18.74
CA MET A 171 -2.92 -11.44 -18.28
C MET A 171 -2.73 -12.75 -19.06
N SER A 172 -3.79 -13.29 -19.69
CA SER A 172 -3.71 -14.54 -20.45
C SER A 172 -2.96 -14.43 -21.78
N GLN A 173 -2.73 -13.21 -22.30
CA GLN A 173 -2.06 -13.01 -23.59
C GLN A 173 -0.54 -12.82 -23.50
N SER A 174 0.04 -12.69 -22.29
CA SER A 174 1.49 -12.45 -22.12
C SER A 174 2.35 -13.73 -21.96
N HIS A 175 1.73 -14.92 -21.98
CA HIS A 175 2.43 -16.21 -21.81
C HIS A 175 2.39 -17.13 -23.03
N SER A 176 1.91 -16.67 -24.19
CA SER A 176 1.89 -17.46 -25.41
C SER A 176 2.58 -16.72 -26.56
N THR A 177 3.89 -16.51 -26.43
CA THR A 177 4.78 -16.32 -27.59
C THR A 177 6.21 -16.73 -27.23
N LYS A 178 6.37 -18.04 -27.06
CA LYS A 178 7.63 -18.75 -27.32
C LYS A 178 7.25 -20.12 -27.86
N GLU A 179 7.18 -20.22 -29.17
CA GLU A 179 7.63 -21.33 -30.01
C GLU A 179 7.67 -20.83 -31.47
#